data_AF-A0A1C6BT45-F1
#
_entry.id   AF-A0A1C6BT45-F1
#
_cell.length_a   1.000
_cell.length_b   1.000
_cell.length_c   1.000
_cell.angle_alpha   90.00
_cell.angle_beta   90.00
_cell.angle_gamma   90.00
#
_symmetry.space_group_name_H-M   'P 1'
#
loop_
_entity.id
_entity.type
_entity.pdbx_description
1 polymer ?
#
loop_
_entity_poly.entity_id
_entity_poly.type
_entity_poly.pdbx_seq_one_letter_code
_entity_poly.pdbx_strand_id
1 'polypeptide(L)'
;MNKEKGNKNAEISARIAEIIEFIGETPNSFAKKLGYDRTQTIYDILNMKSAPSFDFFRRFSIAGYSEIINFDWIFTGNGKMLQADRLSIRPEQNTQSEVLQETKGEAAAFYRMYKEKDEENKELLKENARLEERLRLIKTEKSDFSQNAGGVSTESTLLRTSQGATSAGAHLKE
;
A
#
# COMPACT_ATOMS: atom_id res chain seq x y z
N MET A 1 5.53 -17.78 33.52
CA MET A 1 5.01 -17.52 32.16
C MET A 1 6.09 -17.35 31.08
N ASN A 2 7.40 -17.46 31.37
CA ASN A 2 8.47 -17.23 30.38
C ASN A 2 9.03 -18.48 29.68
N LYS A 3 8.89 -19.67 30.28
CA LYS A 3 9.52 -20.89 29.75
C LYS A 3 8.90 -21.34 28.42
N GLU A 4 7.58 -21.21 28.29
CA GLU A 4 6.85 -21.60 27.08
C GLU A 4 7.12 -20.65 25.90
N LYS A 5 7.19 -19.33 26.13
CA LYS A 5 7.56 -18.36 25.10
C LYS A 5 9.00 -18.54 24.60
N GLY A 6 9.93 -18.83 25.51
CA GLY A 6 11.31 -19.14 25.16
C GLY A 6 11.43 -20.40 24.30
N ASN A 7 10.66 -21.45 24.63
CA ASN A 7 10.65 -22.69 23.86
C ASN A 7 10.12 -22.50 22.42
N LYS A 8 9.00 -21.77 22.27
CA LYS A 8 8.43 -21.45 20.96
C LYS A 8 9.39 -20.62 20.09
N ASN A 9 10.13 -19.69 20.69
CA ASN A 9 11.14 -18.92 19.96
C ASN A 9 12.31 -19.82 19.50
N ALA A 10 12.80 -20.70 20.38
CA ALA A 10 13.85 -21.64 20.04
C ALA A 10 13.46 -22.56 18.87
N GLU A 11 12.22 -23.07 18.87
CA GLU A 11 11.71 -23.93 17.80
C GLU A 11 11.62 -23.23 16.45
N ILE A 12 11.10 -21.99 16.39
CA ILE A 12 10.99 -21.27 15.11
C ILE A 12 12.36 -20.81 14.60
N SER A 13 13.26 -20.41 15.50
CA SER A 13 14.65 -20.08 15.16
C SER A 13 15.40 -21.27 14.57
N ALA A 14 15.21 -22.47 15.13
CA ALA A 14 15.80 -23.70 14.61
C ALA A 14 15.31 -24.00 13.18
N ARG A 15 14.00 -23.91 12.94
CA ARG A 15 13.44 -24.11 11.59
C ARG A 15 13.93 -23.08 10.57
N ILE A 16 14.17 -21.84 10.99
CA ILE A 16 14.78 -20.82 10.11
C ILE A 16 16.24 -21.16 9.80
N ALA A 17 16.99 -21.71 10.74
CA ALA A 17 18.34 -22.20 10.48
C ALA A 17 18.33 -23.33 9.45
N GLU A 18 17.42 -24.31 9.60
CA GLU A 18 17.23 -25.41 8.64
C GLU A 18 16.89 -24.89 7.24
N ILE A 19 16.06 -23.84 7.13
CA ILE A 19 15.76 -23.20 5.84
C ILE A 19 17.02 -22.64 5.19
N ILE A 20 17.81 -21.88 5.94
CA ILE A 20 19.03 -21.23 5.42
C ILE A 20 20.02 -22.29 4.93
N GLU A 21 20.17 -23.39 5.66
CA GLU A 21 21.02 -24.51 5.28
C GLU A 21 20.49 -25.21 4.02
N PHE A 22 19.19 -25.53 3.96
CA PHE A 22 18.56 -26.21 2.83
C PHE A 22 18.72 -25.43 1.51
N ILE A 23 18.55 -24.10 1.54
CA ILE A 23 18.72 -23.26 0.35
C ILE A 23 20.19 -22.98 0.01
N GLY A 24 21.13 -23.47 0.81
CA GLY A 24 22.57 -23.30 0.60
C GLY A 24 23.06 -21.87 0.79
N GLU A 25 22.40 -21.10 1.65
CA GLU A 25 22.74 -19.70 1.90
C GLU A 25 23.50 -19.51 3.21
N THR A 26 24.18 -18.38 3.32
CA THR A 26 24.70 -17.89 4.61
C THR A 26 23.68 -16.95 5.25
N PRO A 27 23.70 -16.74 6.58
CA PRO A 27 22.84 -15.73 7.21
C PRO A 27 22.97 -14.33 6.56
N ASN A 28 24.18 -13.95 6.14
CA ASN A 28 24.45 -12.69 5.44
C ASN A 28 23.78 -12.61 4.07
N SER A 29 23.95 -13.65 3.24
CA SER A 29 23.35 -13.65 1.90
C SER A 29 21.83 -13.81 1.95
N PHE A 30 21.32 -14.58 2.91
CA PHE A 30 19.90 -14.68 3.20
C PHE A 30 19.29 -13.32 3.60
N ALA A 31 19.93 -12.56 4.50
CA ALA A 31 19.47 -11.22 4.87
C ALA A 31 19.35 -10.29 3.67
N LYS A 32 20.35 -10.30 2.78
CA LYS A 32 20.35 -9.50 1.55
C LYS A 32 19.22 -9.90 0.60
N LYS A 33 18.97 -11.20 0.44
CA LYS A 33 17.87 -11.71 -0.40
C LYS A 33 16.48 -11.35 0.14
N LEU A 34 16.34 -11.24 1.47
CA LEU A 34 15.15 -10.70 2.12
C LEU A 34 15.05 -9.16 2.07
N GLY A 35 16.05 -8.49 1.49
CA GLY A 35 16.09 -7.03 1.37
C GLY A 35 16.42 -6.29 2.67
N TYR A 36 17.13 -6.93 3.61
CA TYR A 36 17.67 -6.25 4.79
C TYR A 36 19.03 -5.61 4.47
N ASP A 37 19.21 -4.36 4.91
CA ASP A 37 20.51 -3.67 4.81
C ASP A 37 21.56 -4.25 5.77
N ARG A 38 21.10 -4.78 6.91
CA ARG A 38 21.96 -5.33 7.97
C ARG A 38 21.52 -6.75 8.33
N THR A 39 22.49 -7.64 8.51
CA THR A 39 22.24 -9.05 8.89
C THR A 39 21.79 -9.22 10.35
N GLN A 40 21.91 -8.18 11.18
CA GLN A 40 21.69 -8.29 12.63
C GLN A 40 20.36 -8.96 12.97
N THR A 41 19.27 -8.61 12.27
CA THR A 41 17.95 -9.21 12.44
C THR A 41 17.97 -10.73 12.28
N ILE A 42 18.69 -11.25 11.29
CA ILE A 42 18.80 -12.69 11.06
C ILE A 42 19.60 -13.36 12.17
N TYR A 43 20.73 -12.76 12.59
CA TYR A 43 21.50 -13.31 13.70
C TYR A 43 20.75 -13.27 15.03
N ASP A 44 19.94 -12.24 15.28
CA ASP A 44 19.15 -12.16 16.51
C ASP A 44 18.06 -13.23 16.54
N ILE A 45 17.45 -13.54 15.40
CA ILE A 45 16.53 -14.67 15.24
C ILE A 45 17.27 -15.98 15.49
N LEU A 46 18.38 -16.24 14.79
CA LEU A 46 19.11 -17.51 14.89
C LEU A 46 19.67 -17.76 16.30
N ASN A 47 20.08 -16.69 17.01
CA ASN A 47 20.54 -16.76 18.39
C ASN A 47 19.41 -16.69 19.42
N MET A 48 18.14 -16.79 19.00
CA MET A 48 16.95 -16.78 19.84
C MET A 48 16.79 -15.50 20.69
N LYS A 49 17.49 -14.42 20.33
CA LYS A 49 17.39 -13.10 21.00
C LYS A 49 16.06 -12.43 20.68
N SER A 50 15.53 -12.68 19.49
CA SER A 50 14.23 -12.18 19.05
C SER A 50 13.47 -13.25 18.28
N ALA A 51 12.15 -13.14 18.29
CA ALA A 51 11.31 -13.91 17.37
C ALA A 51 11.27 -13.23 16.00
N PRO A 52 11.10 -13.98 14.92
CA PRO A 52 10.87 -13.40 13.60
C PRO A 52 9.60 -12.54 13.62
N SER A 53 9.70 -11.33 13.08
CA SER A 53 8.57 -10.41 13.00
C SER A 53 7.64 -10.74 11.83
N PHE A 54 6.47 -10.14 11.79
CA PHE A 54 5.62 -10.18 10.59
C PHE A 54 6.35 -9.68 9.34
N ASP A 55 7.16 -8.62 9.46
CA ASP A 55 7.95 -8.08 8.35
C ASP A 55 8.96 -9.09 7.80
N PHE A 56 9.55 -9.94 8.67
CA PHE A 56 10.38 -11.06 8.23
C PHE A 56 9.62 -12.00 7.31
N PHE A 57 8.42 -12.45 7.70
CA PHE A 57 7.62 -13.37 6.88
C PHE A 57 7.09 -12.71 5.60
N ARG A 58 6.73 -11.43 5.66
CA ARG A 58 6.37 -10.65 4.46
C ARG A 58 7.53 -10.61 3.46
N ARG A 59 8.74 -10.30 3.91
CA ARG A 59 9.95 -10.29 3.08
C ARG A 59 10.29 -11.69 2.56
N PHE A 60 10.12 -12.70 3.40
CA PHE A 60 10.29 -14.10 3.03
C PHE A 60 9.39 -14.51 1.87
N SER A 61 8.11 -14.11 1.91
CA SER A 61 7.17 -14.29 0.80
C SER A 61 7.57 -13.50 -0.44
N ILE A 62 7.90 -12.21 -0.30
CA ILE A 62 8.29 -11.35 -1.44
C ILE A 62 9.55 -11.88 -2.14
N ALA A 63 10.49 -12.45 -1.39
CA ALA A 63 11.71 -13.06 -1.92
C ALA A 63 11.44 -14.42 -2.62
N GLY A 64 10.19 -14.89 -2.67
CA GLY A 64 9.79 -16.12 -3.34
C GLY A 64 9.97 -17.40 -2.52
N TYR A 65 10.46 -17.30 -1.27
CA TYR A 65 10.69 -18.50 -0.45
C TYR A 65 9.40 -19.21 -0.05
N SER A 66 8.26 -18.51 -0.01
CA SER A 66 6.95 -19.14 0.25
C SER A 66 6.47 -20.06 -0.88
N GLU A 67 7.10 -20.01 -2.05
CA GLU A 67 6.81 -20.96 -3.13
C GLU A 67 7.47 -22.33 -2.89
N ILE A 68 8.54 -22.35 -2.10
CA ILE A 68 9.36 -23.54 -1.84
C ILE A 68 9.11 -24.08 -0.44
N ILE A 69 8.96 -23.20 0.55
CA ILE A 69 8.86 -23.53 1.97
C ILE A 69 7.43 -23.37 2.48
N ASN A 70 6.97 -24.36 3.23
CA ASN A 70 5.65 -24.38 3.84
C ASN A 70 5.61 -23.55 5.14
N PHE A 71 4.74 -22.54 5.19
CA PHE A 71 4.53 -21.73 6.40
C PHE A 71 3.96 -22.52 7.57
N ASP A 72 3.07 -23.49 7.35
CA ASP A 72 2.50 -24.29 8.43
C ASP A 72 3.60 -25.08 9.15
N TRP A 73 4.58 -25.59 8.40
CA TRP A 73 5.75 -26.23 8.97
C TRP A 73 6.62 -25.22 9.75
N ILE A 74 6.85 -24.01 9.23
CA ILE A 74 7.60 -22.97 9.95
C ILE A 74 6.94 -22.60 11.29
N PHE A 75 5.61 -22.50 11.32
CA PHE A 75 4.89 -22.04 12.53
C PHE A 75 4.64 -23.16 13.53
N THR A 76 4.32 -24.36 13.05
CA THR A 76 3.84 -25.46 13.89
C THR A 76 4.86 -26.58 14.06
N GLY A 77 5.83 -26.69 13.15
CA GLY A 77 6.75 -27.83 13.07
C GLY A 77 6.13 -29.09 12.50
N ASN A 78 4.84 -29.06 12.17
CA ASN A 78 4.13 -30.21 11.65
C ASN A 78 4.20 -30.26 10.12
N GLY A 79 4.13 -31.47 9.58
CA GLY A 79 4.17 -31.69 8.13
C GLY A 79 5.59 -31.60 7.56
N LYS A 80 5.69 -31.31 6.27
CA LYS A 80 6.96 -31.22 5.54
C LYS A 80 7.36 -29.77 5.35
N MET A 81 8.68 -29.54 5.42
CA MET A 81 9.29 -28.24 5.13
C MET A 81 8.96 -27.72 3.73
N LEU A 82 8.93 -28.62 2.74
CA LEU A 82 8.73 -28.25 1.35
C LEU A 82 7.26 -28.26 0.95
N GLN A 83 6.88 -27.28 0.12
CA GLN A 83 5.59 -27.25 -0.58
C GLN A 83 5.51 -28.41 -1.58
N ALA A 84 4.86 -29.50 -1.18
CA ALA A 84 4.74 -30.73 -1.98
C ALA A 84 4.00 -30.49 -3.32
N ASP A 85 2.98 -29.62 -3.32
CA ASP A 85 2.12 -29.38 -4.47
C ASP A 85 2.81 -28.58 -5.60
N ARG A 86 3.96 -27.93 -5.32
CA ARG A 86 4.68 -27.10 -6.31
C ARG A 86 5.99 -27.69 -6.81
N LEU A 87 6.52 -28.73 -6.16
CA LEU A 87 7.75 -29.39 -6.59
C LEU A 87 7.53 -30.43 -7.72
N SER A 88 6.27 -30.74 -8.07
CA SER A 88 5.92 -31.69 -9.13
C SER A 88 6.29 -31.26 -10.57
N ILE A 89 6.99 -30.12 -10.78
CA ILE A 89 7.44 -29.65 -12.12
C ILE A 89 8.93 -29.96 -12.38
N ARG A 90 9.63 -30.69 -11.51
CA ARG A 90 10.95 -31.26 -11.86
C ARG A 90 10.82 -32.75 -12.14
N PRO A 91 11.11 -33.23 -13.37
CA PRO A 91 11.06 -34.65 -13.65
C PRO A 91 12.34 -35.29 -13.11
N GLU A 92 12.27 -35.96 -11.97
CA GLU A 92 13.15 -37.10 -11.69
C GLU A 92 12.37 -38.11 -10.82
N GLN A 93 11.95 -39.18 -11.49
CA GLN A 93 11.63 -40.54 -11.02
C GLN A 93 10.46 -40.79 -10.04
N ASN A 94 9.31 -41.13 -10.64
CA ASN A 94 8.54 -42.36 -10.44
C ASN A 94 7.96 -42.70 -9.04
N THR A 95 6.68 -42.41 -8.81
CA THR A 95 5.57 -43.40 -8.67
C THR A 95 4.23 -42.72 -8.31
N GLN A 96 3.16 -43.09 -9.04
CA GLN A 96 1.70 -43.10 -8.76
C GLN A 96 1.20 -42.34 -7.49
N SER A 97 0.15 -41.50 -7.49
CA SER A 97 -1.21 -41.75 -8.00
C SER A 97 -2.11 -40.50 -7.93
N GLU A 98 -2.87 -40.28 -9.02
CA GLU A 98 -4.29 -39.89 -9.09
C GLU A 98 -4.90 -38.94 -8.03
N VAL A 99 -4.71 -37.61 -8.13
CA VAL A 99 -5.73 -36.57 -7.81
C VAL A 99 -5.38 -35.28 -8.57
N LEU A 100 -5.72 -35.14 -9.86
CA LEU A 100 -5.19 -34.01 -10.66
C LEU A 100 -6.17 -33.34 -11.62
N GLN A 101 -7.48 -33.44 -11.43
CA GLN A 101 -8.43 -32.91 -12.42
C GLN A 101 -9.30 -31.71 -12.03
N GLU A 102 -9.33 -31.24 -10.79
CA GLU A 102 -10.27 -30.13 -10.44
C GLU A 102 -9.65 -28.74 -10.21
N THR A 103 -8.34 -28.61 -9.94
CA THR A 103 -7.79 -27.32 -9.46
C THR A 103 -7.34 -26.34 -10.55
N LYS A 104 -7.40 -26.72 -11.84
CA LYS A 104 -6.87 -25.90 -12.94
C LYS A 104 -7.78 -24.72 -13.31
N GLY A 105 -9.08 -24.79 -13.02
CA GLY A 105 -10.06 -23.75 -13.34
C GLY A 105 -10.15 -22.63 -12.30
N GLU A 106 -10.08 -22.98 -11.02
CA GLU A 106 -10.32 -22.05 -9.92
C GLU A 106 -9.12 -21.10 -9.70
N ALA A 107 -7.89 -21.61 -9.77
CA ALA A 107 -6.68 -20.78 -9.67
C ALA A 107 -6.61 -19.71 -10.78
N ALA A 108 -7.07 -20.05 -11.98
CA ALA A 108 -7.17 -19.10 -13.10
C ALA A 108 -8.28 -18.07 -12.89
N ALA A 109 -9.37 -18.42 -12.20
CA ALA A 109 -10.44 -17.48 -11.86
C ALA A 109 -9.98 -16.45 -10.82
N PHE A 110 -9.26 -16.87 -9.77
CA PHE A 110 -8.72 -15.95 -8.77
C PHE A 110 -7.72 -14.96 -9.38
N TYR A 111 -6.81 -15.43 -10.24
CA TYR A 111 -5.83 -14.55 -10.89
C TYR A 111 -6.48 -13.48 -11.77
N ARG A 112 -7.56 -13.84 -12.51
CA ARG A 112 -8.35 -12.87 -13.30
C ARG A 112 -9.01 -11.83 -12.42
N MET A 113 -9.62 -12.24 -11.31
CA MET A 113 -10.29 -11.33 -10.37
C MET A 113 -9.30 -10.35 -9.71
N TYR A 114 -8.11 -10.80 -9.31
CA TYR A 114 -7.09 -9.92 -8.73
C TYR A 114 -6.57 -8.90 -9.75
N LYS A 115 -6.30 -9.36 -10.98
CA LYS A 115 -5.84 -8.47 -12.05
C LYS A 115 -6.87 -7.40 -12.39
N GLU A 116 -8.14 -7.78 -12.51
CA GLU A 116 -9.24 -6.86 -12.78
C GLU A 116 -9.42 -5.82 -11.66
N LYS A 117 -9.33 -6.23 -10.39
CA LYS A 117 -9.41 -5.29 -9.26
C LYS A 117 -8.22 -4.35 -9.16
N ASP A 118 -7.01 -4.79 -9.51
CA ASP A 118 -5.84 -3.92 -9.56
C ASP A 118 -5.95 -2.90 -10.71
N GLU A 119 -6.54 -3.29 -11.83
CA GLU A 119 -6.85 -2.38 -12.94
C GLU A 119 -7.92 -1.35 -12.53
N GLU A 120 -9.02 -1.78 -11.90
CA GLU A 120 -10.07 -0.89 -11.38
C GLU A 120 -9.52 0.11 -10.35
N ASN A 121 -8.71 -0.35 -9.40
CA ASN A 121 -8.07 0.51 -8.40
C ASN A 121 -7.17 1.56 -9.05
N LYS A 122 -6.46 1.20 -10.13
CA LYS A 122 -5.59 2.14 -10.86
C LYS A 122 -6.41 3.21 -11.59
N GLU A 123 -7.59 2.87 -12.10
CA GLU A 123 -8.50 3.83 -12.72
C GLU A 123 -9.15 4.76 -11.70
N LEU A 124 -9.64 4.21 -10.59
CA LEU A 124 -10.19 5.01 -9.49
C LEU A 124 -9.17 5.99 -8.93
N LEU A 125 -7.90 5.60 -8.82
CA LEU A 125 -6.84 6.49 -8.37
C LEU A 125 -6.62 7.67 -9.35
N LYS A 126 -6.70 7.42 -10.65
CA LYS A 126 -6.61 8.48 -11.68
C LYS A 126 -7.81 9.41 -11.63
N GLU A 127 -9.02 8.88 -11.46
CA GLU A 127 -10.22 9.70 -11.39
C GLU A 127 -10.26 10.53 -10.10
N ASN A 128 -9.85 9.98 -8.96
CA ASN A 128 -9.67 10.74 -7.73
C ASN A 128 -8.67 11.89 -7.93
N ALA A 129 -7.51 11.64 -8.55
CA ALA A 129 -6.54 12.70 -8.85
C ALA A 129 -7.14 13.78 -9.77
N ARG A 130 -7.96 13.40 -10.76
CA ARG A 130 -8.63 14.34 -11.67
C ARG A 130 -9.70 15.17 -10.96
N LEU A 131 -10.49 14.53 -10.09
CA LEU A 131 -11.54 15.18 -9.32
C LEU A 131 -10.95 16.15 -8.28
N GLU A 132 -9.85 15.77 -7.62
CA GLU A 132 -9.10 16.65 -6.73
C GLU A 132 -8.60 17.90 -7.45
N GLU A 133 -8.08 17.77 -8.67
CA GLU A 133 -7.64 18.93 -9.46
C GLU A 133 -8.82 19.82 -9.91
N ARG A 134 -9.96 19.23 -10.29
CA ARG A 134 -11.18 20.02 -10.58
C ARG A 134 -11.69 20.78 -9.36
N LEU A 135 -11.68 20.14 -8.18
CA LEU A 135 -12.03 20.78 -6.92
C LEU A 135 -11.07 21.92 -6.58
N ARG A 136 -9.77 21.74 -6.85
CA ARG A 136 -8.76 22.79 -6.66
C ARG A 136 -9.04 24.00 -7.54
N LEU A 137 -9.30 23.80 -8.84
CA LEU A 137 -9.60 24.88 -9.79
C LEU A 137 -10.88 25.66 -9.43
N ILE A 138 -11.94 24.95 -9.06
CA ILE A 138 -13.21 25.58 -8.64
C ILE A 138 -13.01 26.36 -7.33
N LYS A 139 -12.18 25.86 -6.41
CA LYS A 139 -11.87 26.55 -5.15
C LYS A 139 -11.07 27.84 -5.38
N THR A 140 -10.15 27.85 -6.34
CA THR A 140 -9.42 29.06 -6.77
C THR A 140 -10.33 30.04 -7.49
N GLU A 141 -11.17 29.59 -8.43
CA GLU A 141 -12.13 30.45 -9.14
C GLU A 141 -13.15 31.10 -8.19
N LYS A 142 -13.63 30.38 -7.17
CA LYS A 142 -14.49 30.95 -6.13
C LYS A 142 -13.77 31.95 -5.22
N SER A 143 -12.47 31.80 -5.00
CA SER A 143 -11.68 32.76 -4.22
C SER A 143 -11.51 34.09 -4.97
N ASP A 144 -11.34 34.04 -6.29
CA ASP A 144 -11.24 35.22 -7.15
C ASP A 144 -12.60 35.92 -7.32
N PHE A 145 -13.69 35.15 -7.39
CA PHE A 145 -15.04 35.70 -7.45
C PHE A 145 -15.47 36.41 -6.15
N SER A 146 -14.99 35.94 -4.99
CA SER A 146 -15.25 36.56 -3.69
C SER A 146 -14.51 37.89 -3.51
N GLN A 147 -13.31 38.03 -4.08
CA GLN A 147 -12.54 39.29 -4.04
C GLN A 147 -13.10 40.35 -5.01
N ASN A 148 -13.76 39.95 -6.11
CA ASN A 148 -14.31 40.90 -7.09
C ASN A 148 -15.75 41.39 -6.75
N ALA A 149 -16.49 40.66 -5.91
CA ALA A 149 -17.83 41.08 -5.48
C ALA A 149 -17.84 42.12 -4.33
N GLY A 150 -16.67 42.42 -3.74
CA GLY A 150 -16.51 43.46 -2.71
C GLY A 150 -16.18 44.86 -3.27
N GLY A 151 -16.11 45.03 -4.60
CA GLY A 151 -15.56 46.22 -5.24
C GLY A 151 -16.38 46.76 -6.41
N VAL A 152 -17.71 46.78 -6.33
CA VAL A 152 -18.55 47.54 -7.28
C VAL A 152 -19.17 48.73 -6.55
N SER A 153 -18.31 49.71 -6.26
CA SER A 153 -18.74 51.11 -6.11
C SER A 153 -18.82 51.70 -7.51
N THR A 154 -19.91 51.43 -8.23
CA THR A 154 -20.22 52.18 -9.45
C THR A 154 -20.94 53.46 -9.06
N GLU A 155 -20.14 54.51 -8.86
CA GLU A 155 -20.57 55.85 -9.28
C GLU A 155 -20.90 55.77 -10.78
N SER A 156 -22.17 56.02 -11.12
CA SER A 156 -22.54 56.37 -12.48
C SER A 156 -23.65 57.42 -12.44
N THR A 157 -23.18 58.66 -12.42
CA THR A 157 -23.70 59.81 -13.15
C THR A 157 -25.08 59.63 -13.78
N LEU A 158 -26.12 60.11 -13.09
CA LEU A 158 -27.39 60.45 -13.71
C LEU A 158 -27.61 61.96 -13.65
N LEU A 159 -27.47 62.54 -14.85
CA LEU A 159 -27.91 63.84 -15.34
C LEU A 159 -29.01 64.50 -14.50
N ARG A 160 -28.69 65.64 -13.89
CA ARG A 160 -29.69 66.56 -13.34
C ARG A 160 -29.88 67.74 -14.29
N THR A 161 -30.84 67.59 -15.19
CA THR A 161 -31.48 68.72 -15.88
C THR A 161 -32.34 69.44 -14.87
N SER A 162 -32.01 70.68 -14.53
CA SER A 162 -33.00 71.63 -14.02
C SER A 162 -32.65 73.02 -14.51
N GLN A 163 -33.33 73.42 -15.59
CA GLN A 163 -33.57 74.82 -15.91
C GLN A 163 -34.23 75.49 -14.70
N GLY A 164 -33.65 76.59 -14.24
CA GLY A 164 -34.20 77.42 -13.18
C GLY A 164 -33.62 78.81 -13.34
N ALA A 165 -34.44 79.70 -13.88
CA ALA A 165 -34.08 81.05 -14.25
C ALA A 165 -33.63 81.91 -13.05
N THR A 166 -32.72 82.83 -13.36
CA THR A 166 -32.39 84.05 -12.63
C THR A 166 -33.61 84.78 -12.05
N SER A 167 -33.56 85.17 -10.77
CA SER A 167 -34.03 86.49 -10.34
C SER A 167 -33.49 86.86 -8.95
N ALA A 168 -33.14 88.12 -8.82
CA ALA A 168 -32.42 88.78 -7.74
C ALA A 168 -33.28 89.10 -6.50
N GLY A 169 -32.62 89.32 -5.37
CA GLY A 169 -33.19 89.86 -4.12
C GLY A 169 -32.38 89.41 -2.91
N ALA A 170 -31.23 90.02 -2.62
CA ALA A 170 -31.09 91.17 -1.72
C ALA A 170 -31.34 90.85 -0.24
N HIS A 171 -30.21 90.69 0.48
CA HIS A 171 -29.86 91.14 1.83
C HIS A 171 -30.97 91.57 2.81
N LEU A 172 -30.88 91.09 4.07
CA LEU A 172 -30.75 91.93 5.27
C LEU A 172 -30.49 91.11 6.55
N LYS A 173 -29.52 91.60 7.33
CA LYS A 173 -29.32 91.40 8.79
C LYS A 173 -30.56 91.96 9.53
N GLU A 174 -30.93 91.62 10.76
CA GLU A 174 -30.26 91.21 12.01
C GLU A 174 -31.17 90.22 12.76
#